data_AF-A0A2W1D6C9-F1
#
_entry.id   AF-A0A2W1D6C9-F1
#
_cell.length_a   1.000
_cell.length_b   1.000
_cell.length_c   1.000
_cell.angle_alpha   90.00
_cell.angle_beta   90.00
_cell.angle_gamma   90.00
#
_symmetry.space_group_name_H-M   'P 1'
#
loop_
_entity.id
_entity.type
_entity.pdbx_description
1 polymer ?
#
loop_
_entity_poly.entity_id
_entity_poly.type
_entity_poly.pdbx_seq_one_letter_code
_entity_poly.pdbx_strand_id
1 'polypeptide(L)'
;MNQQKSTSIHSLKTHNDILNTEDECLRQALALRKKHKKRSKPLDLQQRKEYHSSAVFWSPSKLRKAQIRERVKHQEEEAEKPQKAQKRELKVANTLYKRKMAEEAKALREKVRKKPGQKSAKRRLKPPRGGPKKSKKNEIATLNKLYNNSKEAREQLQSLLKVDRQSGGVIIAFGGGGC
;
A
#
# COMPACT_ATOMS: atom_id res chain seq x y z
N MET A 1 19.12 18.58 77.96
CA MET A 1 19.78 18.92 76.68
C MET A 1 19.60 17.87 75.56
N ASN A 2 19.44 16.57 75.85
CA ASN A 2 19.25 15.55 74.80
C ASN A 2 17.84 15.53 74.16
N GLN A 3 16.79 15.83 74.94
CA GLN A 3 15.41 15.83 74.44
C GLN A 3 15.18 16.87 73.31
N GLN A 4 15.77 18.07 73.44
CA GLN A 4 15.68 19.13 72.43
C GLN A 4 16.34 18.74 71.09
N LYS A 5 17.38 17.90 71.12
CA LYS A 5 18.04 17.39 69.91
C LYS A 5 17.16 16.34 69.23
N SER A 6 16.58 15.43 69.99
CA SER A 6 15.70 14.38 69.47
C SER A 6 14.44 14.96 68.81
N THR A 7 13.82 15.99 69.39
CA THR A 7 12.65 16.65 68.81
C THR A 7 13.02 17.40 67.52
N SER A 8 14.16 18.09 67.50
CA SER A 8 14.66 18.78 66.31
C SER A 8 14.93 17.80 65.16
N ILE A 9 15.61 16.68 65.42
CA ILE A 9 15.85 15.64 64.42
C ILE A 9 14.54 15.06 63.88
N HIS A 10 13.59 14.78 64.77
CA HIS A 10 12.28 14.27 64.36
C HIS A 10 11.53 15.28 63.48
N SER A 11 11.53 16.56 63.85
CA SER A 11 10.92 17.60 63.00
C SER A 11 11.61 17.70 61.64
N LEU A 12 12.94 17.67 61.56
CA LEU A 12 13.64 17.73 60.28
C LEU A 12 13.35 16.53 59.39
N LYS A 13 13.18 15.36 60.00
CA LYS A 13 12.78 14.14 59.30
C LYS A 13 11.36 14.25 58.72
N THR A 14 10.40 14.68 59.53
CA THR A 14 9.01 14.84 59.05
C THR A 14 8.90 15.87 57.93
N HIS A 15 9.65 16.98 58.01
CA HIS A 15 9.67 17.98 56.92
C HIS A 15 10.29 17.42 55.64
N ASN A 16 11.38 16.64 55.73
CA ASN A 16 11.95 15.97 54.55
C ASN A 16 10.97 14.98 53.93
N ASP A 17 10.31 14.18 54.74
CA ASP A 17 9.34 13.19 54.26
C ASP A 17 8.19 13.89 53.51
N ILE A 18 7.65 14.99 54.06
CA ILE A 18 6.63 15.81 53.38
C ILE A 18 7.15 16.34 52.04
N LEU A 19 8.30 17.01 52.03
CA LEU A 19 8.87 17.57 50.79
C LEU A 19 9.09 16.51 49.72
N ASN A 20 9.60 15.33 50.09
CA ASN A 20 9.80 14.23 49.16
C ASN A 20 8.46 13.74 48.57
N THR A 21 7.42 13.60 49.41
CA THR A 21 6.10 13.18 48.93
C THR A 21 5.45 14.23 48.03
N GLU A 22 5.63 15.52 48.31
CA GLU A 22 5.15 16.62 47.45
C GLU A 22 5.86 16.63 46.10
N ASP A 23 7.18 16.49 46.10
CA ASP A 23 7.99 16.39 44.87
C ASP A 23 7.57 15.20 44.01
N GLU A 24 7.33 14.03 44.62
CA GLU A 24 6.82 12.85 43.93
C GLU A 24 5.43 13.10 43.34
N CYS A 25 4.51 13.69 44.12
CA CYS A 25 3.17 14.03 43.69
C CYS A 25 3.19 15.02 42.51
N LEU A 26 4.03 16.06 42.57
CA LEU A 26 4.22 17.03 41.50
C LEU A 26 4.78 16.38 40.24
N ARG A 27 5.77 15.51 40.37
CA ARG A 27 6.33 14.73 39.24
C ARG A 27 5.26 13.84 38.60
N GLN A 28 4.43 13.18 39.41
CA GLN A 28 3.32 12.36 38.92
C GLN A 28 2.26 13.21 38.21
N ALA A 29 1.86 14.34 38.79
CA ALA A 29 0.92 15.27 38.19
C ALA A 29 1.43 15.78 36.83
N LEU A 30 2.70 16.13 36.74
CA LEU A 30 3.34 16.52 35.47
C LEU A 30 3.34 15.37 34.45
N ALA A 31 3.64 14.14 34.88
CA ALA A 31 3.61 12.97 34.00
C ALA A 31 2.19 12.69 33.47
N LEU A 32 1.17 12.78 34.33
CA LEU A 32 -0.24 12.64 33.94
C LEU A 32 -0.65 13.73 32.95
N ARG A 33 -0.28 15.00 33.20
CA ARG A 33 -0.54 16.10 32.27
C ARG A 33 0.14 15.89 30.91
N LYS A 34 1.38 15.38 30.89
CA LYS A 34 2.08 15.02 29.64
C LYS A 34 1.39 13.88 28.88
N LYS A 35 0.91 12.84 29.59
CA LYS A 35 0.11 11.76 29.00
C LYS A 35 -1.21 12.30 28.41
N HIS A 36 -1.90 13.19 29.11
CA HIS A 36 -3.15 13.78 28.63
C HIS A 36 -2.97 14.62 27.35
N LYS A 37 -1.82 15.30 27.16
CA LYS A 37 -1.51 16.00 25.90
C LYS A 37 -1.36 15.05 24.71
N LYS A 38 -0.94 13.81 24.93
CA LYS A 38 -0.88 12.77 23.90
C LYS A 38 -2.26 12.14 23.74
N ARG A 39 -3.21 12.87 23.17
CA ARG A 39 -4.51 12.29 22.82
C ARG A 39 -4.28 11.13 21.86
N SER A 40 -4.85 9.97 22.18
CA SER A 40 -4.85 8.82 21.28
C SER A 40 -5.55 9.21 19.98
N LYS A 41 -5.04 8.71 18.85
CA LYS A 41 -5.78 8.81 17.58
C LYS A 41 -7.14 8.11 17.76
N PRO A 42 -8.25 8.71 17.31
CA PRO A 42 -9.54 8.07 17.41
C PRO A 42 -9.53 6.81 16.55
N LEU A 43 -10.02 5.71 17.12
CA LEU A 43 -10.17 4.45 16.41
C LEU A 43 -11.26 4.59 15.35
N ASP A 44 -10.94 4.26 14.10
CA ASP A 44 -11.89 4.38 12.99
C ASP A 44 -12.99 3.29 13.06
N LEU A 45 -14.11 3.65 13.68
CA LEU A 45 -15.31 2.84 13.77
C LEU A 45 -16.19 3.12 12.54
N GLN A 46 -16.16 2.21 11.56
CA GLN A 46 -16.98 2.37 10.36
C GLN A 46 -18.49 2.22 10.65
N GLN A 47 -19.23 3.30 10.44
CA GLN A 47 -20.69 3.32 10.42
C GLN A 47 -21.22 2.77 9.08
N ARG A 48 -22.33 2.04 9.12
CA ARG A 48 -23.02 1.60 7.90
C ARG A 48 -23.76 2.80 7.29
N LYS A 49 -23.64 2.98 5.97
CA LYS A 49 -24.30 4.08 5.24
C LYS A 49 -25.83 4.05 5.29
N GLU A 50 -26.41 2.91 5.64
CA GLU A 50 -27.86 2.71 5.62
C GLU A 50 -28.57 3.25 6.86
N TYR A 51 -27.86 3.44 7.98
CA TYR A 51 -28.43 3.93 9.23
C TYR A 51 -27.85 5.29 9.58
N HIS A 52 -28.71 6.32 9.56
CA HIS A 52 -28.39 7.70 9.94
C HIS A 52 -29.19 8.09 11.19
N SER A 53 -29.17 7.24 12.22
CA SER A 53 -29.72 7.58 13.52
C SER A 53 -28.75 8.49 14.29
N SER A 54 -29.28 9.49 15.00
CA SER A 54 -28.49 10.44 15.79
C SER A 54 -27.68 9.78 16.91
N ALA A 55 -28.04 8.56 17.32
CA ALA A 55 -27.26 7.71 18.22
C ALA A 55 -26.70 6.51 17.45
N VAL A 56 -25.38 6.32 17.52
CA VAL A 56 -24.68 5.16 16.93
C VAL A 56 -24.24 4.24 18.06
N PHE A 57 -24.84 3.06 18.14
CA PHE A 57 -24.45 2.04 19.12
C PHE A 57 -23.24 1.25 18.62
N TRP A 58 -22.16 1.27 19.41
CA TRP A 58 -20.94 0.52 19.12
C TRP A 58 -20.88 -0.75 19.96
N SER A 59 -21.13 -1.90 19.35
CA SER A 59 -20.93 -3.17 20.03
C SER A 59 -19.44 -3.48 20.25
N PRO A 60 -19.05 -4.22 21.30
CA PRO A 60 -17.66 -4.60 21.55
C PRO A 60 -16.98 -5.28 20.35
N SER A 61 -17.75 -6.03 19.56
CA SER A 61 -17.26 -6.66 18.33
C SER A 61 -16.86 -5.66 17.24
N LYS A 62 -17.48 -4.47 17.18
CA LYS A 62 -17.09 -3.40 16.25
C LYS A 62 -15.74 -2.78 16.66
N LEU A 63 -15.52 -2.57 17.95
CA LEU A 63 -14.24 -2.09 18.47
C LEU A 63 -13.11 -3.06 18.13
N ARG A 64 -13.29 -4.36 18.39
CA ARG A 64 -12.28 -5.39 18.04
C ARG A 64 -11.95 -5.38 16.55
N LYS A 65 -12.97 -5.29 15.68
CA LYS A 65 -12.77 -5.22 14.22
C LYS A 65 -11.97 -3.99 13.79
N ALA A 66 -12.26 -2.82 14.38
CA ALA A 66 -11.52 -1.60 14.09
C ALA A 66 -10.06 -1.71 14.54
N GLN A 67 -9.79 -2.26 15.73
CA GLN A 67 -8.43 -2.48 16.21
C GLN A 67 -7.64 -3.43 15.31
N ILE A 68 -8.26 -4.52 14.85
CA ILE A 68 -7.62 -5.46 13.91
C ILE A 68 -7.23 -4.73 12.62
N ARG A 69 -8.10 -3.87 12.08
CA ARG A 69 -7.81 -3.10 10.86
C ARG A 69 -6.65 -2.13 11.05
N GLU A 70 -6.61 -1.41 12.16
CA GLU A 70 -5.47 -0.53 12.46
C GLU A 70 -4.16 -1.31 12.55
N ARG A 71 -4.17 -2.48 13.21
CA ARG A 71 -2.98 -3.34 13.29
C ARG A 71 -2.52 -3.80 11.91
N VAL A 72 -3.44 -4.25 11.06
CA VAL A 72 -3.15 -4.67 9.68
C VAL A 72 -2.57 -3.50 8.89
N LYS A 73 -3.20 -2.32 8.95
CA LYS A 73 -2.70 -1.12 8.28
C LYS A 73 -1.28 -0.74 8.72
N HIS A 74 -1.01 -0.80 10.02
CA HIS A 74 0.33 -0.56 10.55
C HIS A 74 1.36 -1.56 10.03
N GLN A 75 1.02 -2.86 10.01
CA GLN A 75 1.89 -3.89 9.47
C GLN A 75 2.14 -3.72 7.97
N GLU A 76 1.12 -3.37 7.20
CA GLU A 76 1.25 -3.08 5.76
C GLU A 76 2.14 -1.86 5.51
N GLU A 77 1.96 -0.77 6.26
CA GLU A 77 2.80 0.43 6.16
C GLU A 77 4.27 0.12 6.52
N GLU A 78 4.51 -0.74 7.52
CA GLU A 78 5.85 -1.18 7.89
C GLU A 78 6.49 -2.07 6.83
N ALA A 79 5.72 -3.00 6.24
CA ALA A 79 6.19 -3.88 5.17
C ALA A 79 6.39 -3.14 3.84
N GLU A 80 5.65 -2.08 3.57
CA GLU A 80 5.76 -1.31 2.32
C GLU A 80 7.01 -0.42 2.29
N LYS A 81 7.49 0.08 3.43
CA LYS A 81 8.72 0.89 3.54
C LYS A 81 9.96 0.22 2.94
N PRO A 82 10.35 -1.01 3.32
CA PRO A 82 11.50 -1.69 2.73
C PRO A 82 11.27 -2.01 1.25
N GLN A 83 10.06 -2.39 0.85
CA GLN A 83 9.74 -2.63 -0.57
C GLN A 83 9.90 -1.36 -1.42
N LYS A 84 9.50 -0.20 -0.90
CA LYS A 84 9.69 1.09 -1.57
C LYS A 84 11.18 1.43 -1.72
N ALA A 85 12.00 1.14 -0.71
CA ALA A 85 13.46 1.32 -0.78
C ALA A 85 14.08 0.41 -1.85
N GLN A 86 13.79 -0.88 -1.81
CA GLN A 86 14.25 -1.85 -2.81
C GLN A 86 13.83 -1.48 -4.24
N LYS A 87 12.57 -1.04 -4.43
CA LYS A 87 12.08 -0.56 -5.72
C LYS A 87 12.83 0.68 -6.22
N ARG A 88 13.26 1.57 -5.33
CA ARG A 88 14.09 2.74 -5.71
C ARG A 88 15.49 2.30 -6.14
N GLU A 89 16.12 1.39 -5.40
CA GLU A 89 17.43 0.84 -5.74
C GLU A 89 17.43 0.13 -7.09
N LEU A 90 16.44 -0.75 -7.33
CA LEU A 90 16.28 -1.43 -8.61
C LEU A 90 16.08 -0.45 -9.77
N LYS A 91 15.35 0.65 -9.56
CA LYS A 91 15.18 1.71 -10.56
C LYS A 91 16.52 2.38 -10.88
N VAL A 92 17.31 2.73 -9.87
CA VAL A 92 18.63 3.34 -10.04
C VAL A 92 19.58 2.37 -10.76
N ALA A 93 19.61 1.09 -10.38
CA ALA A 93 20.43 0.09 -11.05
C ALA A 93 20.04 -0.06 -12.54
N ASN A 94 18.74 -0.06 -12.84
CA ASN A 94 18.25 -0.18 -14.22
C ASN A 94 18.60 1.05 -15.07
N THR A 95 18.50 2.26 -14.52
CA THR A 95 18.90 3.48 -15.24
C THR A 95 20.41 3.51 -15.50
N LEU A 96 21.22 3.10 -14.52
CA LEU A 96 22.68 2.95 -14.69
C LEU A 96 23.02 1.91 -15.76
N TYR A 97 22.37 0.75 -15.74
CA TYR A 97 22.59 -0.29 -16.74
C TYR A 97 22.25 0.21 -18.16
N LYS A 98 21.07 0.83 -18.34
CA LYS A 98 20.68 1.43 -19.62
C LYS A 98 21.67 2.48 -20.12
N ARG A 99 22.22 3.28 -19.20
CA ARG A 99 23.25 4.28 -19.53
C ARG A 99 24.53 3.63 -20.03
N LYS A 100 25.04 2.59 -19.34
CA LYS A 100 26.20 1.82 -19.79
C LYS A 100 25.99 1.21 -21.18
N MET A 101 24.85 0.55 -21.39
CA MET A 101 24.51 -0.03 -22.69
C MET A 101 24.43 1.02 -23.80
N ALA A 102 23.91 2.22 -23.50
CA ALA A 102 23.85 3.32 -24.46
C ALA A 102 25.24 3.89 -24.78
N GLU A 103 26.12 4.01 -23.79
CA GLU A 103 27.51 4.45 -23.97
C GLU A 103 28.31 3.44 -24.79
N GLU A 104 28.19 2.13 -24.52
CA GLU A 104 28.79 1.07 -25.32
C GLU A 104 28.27 1.08 -26.77
N ALA A 105 26.96 1.24 -26.97
CA ALA A 105 26.37 1.36 -28.29
C ALA A 105 26.88 2.60 -29.05
N LYS A 106 27.09 3.73 -28.36
CA LYS A 106 27.72 4.93 -28.94
C LYS A 106 29.17 4.66 -29.31
N ALA A 107 29.95 4.04 -28.43
CA ALA A 107 31.35 3.70 -28.69
C ALA A 107 31.50 2.74 -29.89
N LEU A 108 30.63 1.73 -30.00
CA LEU A 108 30.58 0.85 -31.17
C LEU A 108 30.26 1.62 -32.46
N ARG A 109 29.28 2.55 -32.41
CA ARG A 109 28.94 3.41 -33.55
C ARG A 109 30.12 4.30 -33.95
N GLU A 110 30.86 4.86 -33.01
CA GLU A 110 32.06 5.64 -33.30
C GLU A 110 33.16 4.78 -33.92
N LYS A 111 33.43 3.58 -33.39
CA LYS A 111 34.39 2.63 -34.00
C LYS A 111 34.00 2.27 -35.44
N VAL A 112 32.72 2.08 -35.73
CA VAL A 112 32.20 1.86 -37.09
C VAL A 112 32.33 3.12 -37.97
N ARG A 113 32.20 4.31 -37.38
CA ARG A 113 32.31 5.59 -38.11
C ARG A 113 33.76 5.97 -38.43
N LYS A 114 34.70 5.64 -37.52
CA LYS A 114 36.15 5.90 -37.64
C LYS A 114 36.91 4.91 -38.52
N LYS A 115 36.31 3.82 -39.00
CA LYS A 115 36.88 3.03 -40.10
C LYS A 115 36.58 3.74 -41.44
N PRO A 116 37.54 4.46 -42.06
CA PRO A 116 37.36 4.97 -43.42
C PRO A 116 37.69 3.81 -44.37
N GLY A 117 36.78 3.47 -45.30
CA GLY A 117 37.16 2.58 -46.41
C GLY A 117 36.14 1.54 -46.88
N GLN A 118 35.00 1.30 -46.23
CA GLN A 118 34.02 0.31 -46.72
C GLN A 118 32.59 0.85 -46.91
N LYS A 119 32.39 2.17 -46.92
CA LYS A 119 31.06 2.78 -47.13
C LYS A 119 30.69 3.00 -48.61
N SER A 120 31.67 2.98 -49.52
CA SER A 120 31.45 3.14 -50.96
C SER A 120 31.04 1.83 -51.66
N ALA A 121 31.38 0.65 -51.12
CA ALA A 121 31.01 -0.65 -51.71
C ALA A 121 29.61 -1.16 -51.28
N LYS A 122 29.18 -0.91 -50.03
CA LYS A 122 27.86 -1.37 -49.53
C LYS A 122 26.66 -0.50 -49.93
N ARG A 123 26.89 0.65 -50.57
CA ARG A 123 25.79 1.46 -51.14
C ARG A 123 25.26 0.92 -52.47
N ARG A 124 25.99 0.00 -53.13
CA ARG A 124 25.58 -0.63 -54.39
C ARG A 124 24.82 -1.95 -54.23
N LEU A 125 24.77 -2.51 -53.02
CA LEU A 125 23.98 -3.70 -52.66
C LEU A 125 23.00 -3.34 -51.53
N LYS A 126 22.07 -2.42 -51.79
CA LYS A 126 20.88 -2.30 -50.94
C LYS A 126 19.83 -3.27 -51.49
N PRO A 127 19.41 -4.32 -50.77
CA PRO A 127 18.18 -5.01 -51.15
C PRO A 127 17.00 -4.02 -51.02
N PRO A 128 15.93 -4.19 -51.81
CA PRO A 128 14.80 -3.28 -51.83
C PRO A 128 14.26 -3.07 -50.41
N ARG A 129 14.04 -1.80 -50.04
CA ARG A 129 13.41 -1.40 -48.77
C ARG A 129 11.93 -1.78 -48.81
N GLY A 130 11.63 -3.04 -48.56
CA GLY A 130 10.27 -3.58 -48.65
C GLY A 130 10.11 -4.96 -48.00
N GLY A 131 10.63 -5.14 -46.78
CA GLY A 131 10.40 -6.36 -45.98
C GLY A 131 9.19 -6.23 -45.02
N PRO A 132 8.64 -7.35 -44.50
CA PRO A 132 7.26 -7.53 -44.01
C PRO A 132 7.03 -6.93 -42.60
N LYS A 133 7.33 -5.65 -42.42
CA LYS A 133 7.01 -4.91 -41.18
C LYS A 133 5.54 -4.49 -41.10
N LYS A 134 4.84 -4.46 -42.25
CA LYS A 134 3.41 -4.14 -42.31
C LYS A 134 2.53 -5.33 -41.89
N SER A 135 2.90 -6.58 -42.22
CA SER A 135 2.12 -7.77 -41.87
C SER A 135 2.07 -8.02 -40.36
N LYS A 136 3.22 -7.99 -39.67
CA LYS A 136 3.29 -8.21 -38.20
C LYS A 136 2.51 -7.17 -37.40
N LYS A 137 2.45 -5.92 -37.87
CA LYS A 137 1.65 -4.87 -37.22
C LYS A 137 0.15 -5.13 -37.35
N ASN A 138 -0.27 -5.64 -38.51
CA ASN A 138 -1.65 -6.00 -38.76
C ASN A 138 -2.07 -7.22 -37.94
N GLU A 139 -1.19 -8.23 -37.80
CA GLU A 139 -1.40 -9.39 -36.93
C GLU A 139 -1.51 -9.00 -35.44
N ILE A 140 -0.67 -8.05 -34.97
CA ILE A 140 -0.78 -7.54 -33.60
C ILE A 140 -2.10 -6.76 -33.41
N ALA A 141 -2.53 -6.00 -34.42
CA ALA A 141 -3.79 -5.26 -34.37
C ALA A 141 -5.00 -6.20 -34.36
N THR A 142 -4.99 -7.29 -35.12
CA THR A 142 -6.07 -8.29 -35.11
C THR A 142 -6.13 -9.06 -33.80
N LEU A 143 -4.99 -9.47 -33.24
CA LEU A 143 -4.93 -10.15 -31.94
C LEU A 143 -5.45 -9.26 -30.80
N ASN A 144 -5.10 -7.97 -30.79
CA ASN A 144 -5.62 -7.03 -29.79
C ASN A 144 -7.13 -6.85 -29.89
N LYS A 145 -7.69 -6.85 -31.10
CA LYS A 145 -9.14 -6.74 -31.33
C LYS A 145 -9.89 -7.96 -30.78
N LEU A 146 -9.39 -9.17 -31.04
CA LEU A 146 -9.97 -10.41 -30.51
C LEU A 146 -9.92 -10.45 -28.98
N TYR A 147 -8.80 -10.04 -28.39
CA TYR A 147 -8.64 -9.98 -26.94
C TYR A 147 -9.64 -9.02 -26.28
N ASN A 148 -9.78 -7.80 -26.82
CA ASN A 148 -10.71 -6.81 -26.28
C ASN A 148 -12.17 -7.26 -26.37
N ASN A 149 -12.59 -7.81 -27.52
CA ASN A 149 -13.95 -8.35 -27.68
C ASN A 149 -14.23 -9.50 -26.69
N SER A 150 -13.25 -10.40 -26.48
CA SER A 150 -13.40 -11.50 -25.51
C SER A 150 -13.49 -11.00 -24.06
N LYS A 151 -12.83 -9.89 -23.75
CA LYS A 151 -12.86 -9.25 -22.43
C LYS A 151 -14.23 -8.60 -22.18
N GLU A 152 -14.76 -7.89 -23.16
CA GLU A 152 -16.08 -7.27 -23.10
C GLU A 152 -17.19 -8.31 -22.94
N ALA A 153 -17.13 -9.43 -23.68
CA ALA A 153 -18.09 -10.52 -23.53
C ALA A 153 -18.04 -11.16 -22.12
N ARG A 154 -16.84 -11.31 -21.55
CA ARG A 154 -16.67 -11.80 -20.15
C ARG A 154 -17.23 -10.81 -19.13
N GLU A 155 -17.03 -9.51 -19.33
CA GLU A 155 -17.57 -8.47 -18.46
C GLU A 155 -19.10 -8.40 -18.53
N GLN A 156 -19.67 -8.55 -19.72
CA GLN A 156 -21.12 -8.65 -19.93
C GLN A 156 -21.72 -9.89 -19.24
N LEU A 157 -21.10 -11.07 -19.41
CA LEU A 157 -21.52 -12.28 -18.69
C LEU A 157 -21.41 -12.11 -17.17
N GLN A 158 -20.36 -11.45 -16.67
CA GLN A 158 -20.24 -11.14 -15.24
C GLN A 158 -21.30 -10.15 -14.78
N SER A 159 -21.75 -9.22 -15.63
CA SER A 159 -22.84 -8.31 -15.29
C SER A 159 -24.19 -9.04 -15.26
N LEU A 160 -24.46 -9.94 -16.22
CA LEU A 160 -25.68 -10.77 -16.25
C LEU A 160 -25.76 -11.72 -15.05
N LEU A 161 -24.66 -12.43 -14.73
CA LEU A 161 -24.59 -13.29 -13.55
C LEU A 161 -24.75 -12.54 -12.21
N LYS A 162 -24.52 -11.23 -12.19
CA LYS A 162 -24.78 -10.38 -11.01
C LYS A 162 -26.25 -9.97 -10.90
N VAL A 163 -27.00 -9.97 -12.00
CA VAL A 163 -28.44 -9.61 -12.03
C VAL A 163 -29.31 -10.75 -11.51
N ASP A 164 -28.99 -12.02 -11.84
CA ASP A 164 -29.78 -13.19 -11.41
C ASP A 164 -29.77 -13.45 -9.90
N ARG A 165 -28.83 -12.84 -9.16
CA ARG A 165 -28.73 -12.98 -7.70
C ARG A 165 -29.69 -12.04 -6.94
N GLN A 166 -30.39 -11.12 -7.61
CA GLN A 166 -31.39 -10.24 -7.01
C GLN A 166 -32.84 -10.68 -7.28
N SER A 167 -33.07 -11.53 -8.28
CA SER A 167 -34.40 -12.08 -8.61
C SER A 167 -34.48 -13.57 -8.25
N GLY A 168 -34.18 -13.92 -7.01
CA GLY A 168 -34.37 -15.26 -6.48
C GLY A 168 -35.77 -15.43 -5.91
N GLY A 169 -36.67 -16.03 -6.68
CA GLY A 169 -37.89 -16.61 -6.15
C GLY A 169 -38.68 -17.33 -7.23
N VAL A 170 -38.56 -18.67 -7.30
CA VAL A 170 -39.67 -19.63 -7.48
C VAL A 170 -39.14 -21.04 -7.16
N ILE A 171 -39.98 -21.77 -6.42
CA ILE A 171 -39.83 -23.11 -5.86
C ILE A 171 -39.88 -24.17 -6.97
N ILE A 172 -38.99 -25.18 -6.93
CA ILE A 172 -39.07 -26.37 -7.80
C ILE A 172 -39.90 -27.42 -7.07
N ALA A 173 -41.11 -27.71 -7.57
CA ALA A 173 -41.87 -28.89 -7.21
C ALA A 173 -41.62 -29.99 -8.27
N PHE A 174 -41.17 -31.16 -7.81
CA PHE A 174 -41.07 -32.39 -8.58
C PHE A 174 -42.42 -33.13 -8.59
N GLY A 175 -42.82 -33.63 -9.76
CA GLY A 175 -43.93 -34.58 -9.96
C GLY A 175 -44.58 -34.32 -11.33
N GLY A 176 -44.79 -35.27 -12.24
CA GLY A 176 -44.67 -36.71 -12.21
C GLY A 176 -45.74 -37.27 -13.18
N GLY A 177 -45.34 -38.18 -14.07
CA GLY A 177 -46.23 -39.18 -14.68
C GLY A 177 -46.92 -38.82 -16.00
N GLY A 178 -46.92 -39.81 -16.91
CA GLY A 178 -47.90 -39.89 -17.99
C GLY A 178 -47.36 -40.48 -19.28
N CYS A 179 -47.43 -41.80 -19.39
CA CYS A 179 -47.87 -42.42 -20.64
C CYS A 179 -49.28 -41.96 -20.97
#